data_AF-A0A2D2LYT5-F1
#
_entry.id   AF-A0A2D2LYT5-F1
#
_cell.length_a   1.000
_cell.length_b   1.000
_cell.length_c   1.000
_cell.angle_alpha   90.00
_cell.angle_beta   90.00
_cell.angle_gamma   90.00
#
_symmetry.space_group_name_H-M   'P 1'
#
loop_
_entity.id
_entity.type
_entity.pdbx_description
1 polymer ?
#
loop_
_entity_poly.entity_id
_entity_poly.type
_entity_poly.pdbx_seq_one_letter_code
_entity_poly.pdbx_strand_id
1 'polypeptide(L)'
;MHLPCLIWSHCTRQWQFSTVAKKRDNYFRLNNLAVSHMRNNGGPTRSMIQTVLEYDNVTDEHISLCEEMTSNPIVLSLPVPNTEHVLPFAAVAGPENSKDPAKRTPGCYLIKPKGDDNMSNSYVGQSVHTGNRVKDHANGKDPRTAKFVESMQGNGEVLLFLLSPEVLSKLPEGLTLTQFLCVLEQYLFFKYRPCINAAFVAKPGIPWTEQATAQHRAATGEPVYIYRSIESDQASELELVYTADSMGHVSELFGYERTWLKNVMKRGGWYRQSVFFSKVPLDETIDCRMSQEDLCKYVAELKSLPQRTGGNMAVCVLDITTQVTVTYRSKNEAARAMDCDVGVFKNNRKNLFRGKYLITVKLPNV
;
A
#
# COMPACT_ATOMS: atom_id res chain seq x y z
N MET A 1 -38.01 16.56 -34.32
CA MET A 1 -37.88 15.26 -33.63
C MET A 1 -36.44 15.08 -33.20
N HIS A 2 -36.07 15.37 -31.96
CA HIS A 2 -34.80 14.90 -31.39
C HIS A 2 -34.90 14.79 -29.86
N LEU A 3 -35.02 13.55 -29.42
CA LEU A 3 -34.64 12.99 -28.11
C LEU A 3 -34.81 11.47 -28.30
N PRO A 4 -33.76 10.64 -28.13
CA PRO A 4 -33.29 10.28 -26.79
C PRO A 4 -31.79 9.86 -26.70
N CYS A 5 -30.97 10.56 -25.91
CA CYS A 5 -29.65 10.04 -25.49
C CYS A 5 -29.34 10.23 -23.98
N LEU A 6 -30.26 10.80 -23.19
CA LEU A 6 -29.99 11.15 -21.79
C LEU A 6 -30.53 10.14 -20.75
N ILE A 7 -31.14 9.03 -21.16
CA ILE A 7 -31.77 8.07 -20.23
C ILE A 7 -30.85 6.89 -19.89
N TRP A 8 -29.82 6.59 -20.70
CA TRP A 8 -28.97 5.41 -20.51
C TRP A 8 -27.85 5.58 -19.47
N SER A 9 -27.34 6.80 -19.23
CA SER A 9 -26.26 7.04 -18.24
C SER A 9 -26.76 7.04 -16.80
N HIS A 10 -28.02 7.43 -16.56
CA HIS A 10 -28.64 7.35 -15.23
C HIS A 10 -29.03 5.91 -14.84
N CYS A 11 -29.54 5.10 -15.78
CA CYS A 11 -29.87 3.70 -15.52
C CYS A 11 -28.64 2.83 -15.21
N THR A 12 -27.48 3.07 -15.85
CA THR A 12 -26.25 2.32 -15.61
C THR A 12 -25.59 2.63 -14.26
N ARG A 13 -25.59 3.90 -13.83
CA ARG A 13 -25.15 4.26 -12.46
C ARG A 13 -26.09 3.67 -11.40
N GLN A 14 -27.41 3.74 -11.57
CA GLN A 14 -28.36 3.16 -10.61
C GLN A 14 -28.28 1.62 -10.56
N TRP A 15 -28.00 0.96 -11.68
CA TRP A 15 -27.70 -0.48 -11.72
C TRP A 15 -26.36 -0.84 -11.06
N GLN A 16 -25.30 -0.05 -11.24
CA GLN A 16 -24.03 -0.28 -10.54
C GLN A 16 -24.14 -0.05 -9.03
N PHE A 17 -24.81 1.02 -8.58
CA PHE A 17 -25.05 1.24 -7.15
C PHE A 17 -25.98 0.17 -6.55
N SER A 18 -27.02 -0.27 -7.27
CA SER A 18 -27.90 -1.33 -6.78
C SER A 18 -27.26 -2.72 -6.81
N THR A 19 -26.37 -3.03 -7.77
CA THR A 19 -25.62 -4.29 -7.78
C THR A 19 -24.51 -4.31 -6.75
N VAL A 20 -23.83 -3.19 -6.49
CA VAL A 20 -22.85 -3.07 -5.39
C VAL A 20 -23.53 -3.12 -4.03
N ALA A 21 -24.69 -2.45 -3.86
CA ALA A 21 -25.51 -2.56 -2.65
C ALA A 21 -26.02 -4.00 -2.44
N LYS A 22 -26.59 -4.63 -3.46
CA LYS A 22 -27.04 -6.04 -3.40
C LYS A 22 -25.88 -7.01 -3.10
N LYS A 23 -24.70 -6.81 -3.70
CA LYS A 23 -23.51 -7.62 -3.39
C LYS A 23 -23.03 -7.42 -1.95
N ARG A 24 -23.12 -6.19 -1.44
CA ARG A 24 -22.78 -5.86 -0.05
C ARG A 24 -23.78 -6.48 0.93
N ASP A 25 -25.07 -6.38 0.65
CA ASP A 25 -26.14 -6.97 1.45
C ASP A 25 -26.06 -8.50 1.45
N ASN A 26 -25.77 -9.10 0.29
CA ASN A 26 -25.56 -10.54 0.19
C ASN A 26 -24.35 -10.99 0.99
N TYR A 27 -23.23 -10.25 0.93
CA TYR A 27 -22.06 -10.54 1.74
C TYR A 27 -22.36 -10.49 3.24
N PHE A 28 -23.09 -9.49 3.73
CA PHE A 28 -23.49 -9.44 5.14
C PHE A 28 -24.40 -10.60 5.53
N ARG A 29 -25.34 -10.97 4.65
CA ARG A 29 -26.20 -12.14 4.83
C ARG A 29 -25.38 -13.43 4.97
N LEU A 30 -24.43 -13.66 4.07
CA LEU A 30 -23.54 -14.84 4.09
C LEU A 30 -22.62 -14.85 5.30
N ASN A 31 -22.10 -13.68 5.70
CA ASN A 31 -21.30 -13.56 6.91
C ASN A 31 -22.11 -13.87 8.18
N ASN A 32 -23.34 -13.37 8.27
CA ASN A 32 -24.23 -13.67 9.37
C ASN A 32 -24.61 -15.16 9.41
N LEU A 33 -24.80 -15.78 8.23
CA LEU A 33 -25.01 -17.23 8.11
C LEU A 33 -23.81 -18.01 8.66
N ALA A 34 -22.59 -17.67 8.23
CA ALA A 34 -21.36 -18.31 8.70
C ALA A 34 -21.17 -18.15 10.21
N VAL A 35 -21.39 -16.94 10.74
CA VAL A 35 -21.32 -16.65 12.18
C VAL A 35 -22.37 -17.45 12.96
N SER A 36 -23.61 -17.52 12.47
CA SER A 36 -24.69 -18.30 13.10
C SER A 36 -24.34 -19.79 13.13
N HIS A 37 -23.84 -20.33 12.02
CA HIS A 37 -23.39 -21.73 11.93
C HIS A 37 -22.31 -22.06 12.97
N MET A 38 -21.28 -21.22 13.08
CA MET A 38 -20.22 -21.41 14.08
C MET A 38 -20.74 -21.30 15.52
N ARG A 39 -21.62 -20.34 15.80
CA ARG A 39 -22.23 -20.15 17.14
C ARG A 39 -23.08 -21.35 17.56
N ASN A 40 -23.72 -22.01 16.61
CA ASN A 40 -24.50 -23.23 16.84
C ASN A 40 -23.64 -24.50 16.84
N ASN A 41 -22.32 -24.38 17.04
CA ASN A 41 -21.35 -25.48 17.02
C ASN A 41 -21.33 -26.29 15.71
N GLY A 42 -21.77 -25.68 14.60
CA GLY A 42 -21.66 -26.26 13.28
C GLY A 42 -20.20 -26.52 12.90
N GLY A 43 -19.94 -27.69 12.30
CA GLY A 43 -18.63 -28.06 11.76
C GLY A 43 -18.49 -27.70 10.27
N PRO A 44 -17.31 -27.94 9.67
CA PRO A 44 -17.09 -27.68 8.26
C PRO A 44 -17.79 -28.73 7.39
N THR A 45 -18.99 -28.41 6.89
CA THR A 45 -19.73 -29.28 5.96
C THR A 45 -19.64 -28.74 4.53
N ARG A 46 -19.66 -29.64 3.53
CA ARG A 46 -19.69 -29.27 2.10
C ARG A 46 -20.81 -28.26 1.81
N SER A 47 -22.03 -28.58 2.23
CA SER A 47 -23.21 -27.76 1.94
C SER A 47 -23.08 -26.34 2.50
N MET A 48 -22.55 -26.18 3.72
CA MET A 48 -22.38 -24.88 4.33
C MET A 48 -21.28 -24.07 3.62
N ILE A 49 -20.16 -24.70 3.27
CA ILE A 49 -19.07 -24.04 2.53
C ILE A 49 -19.54 -23.61 1.14
N GLN A 50 -20.23 -24.48 0.40
CA GLN A 50 -20.84 -24.14 -0.90
C GLN A 50 -21.78 -22.93 -0.77
N THR A 51 -22.65 -22.94 0.24
CA THR A 51 -23.63 -21.88 0.47
C THR A 51 -22.96 -20.55 0.82
N VAL A 52 -21.96 -20.57 1.71
CA VAL A 52 -21.29 -19.36 2.19
C VAL A 52 -20.36 -18.75 1.14
N LEU A 53 -19.68 -19.57 0.34
CA LEU A 53 -18.78 -19.11 -0.72
C LEU A 53 -19.49 -18.88 -2.06
N GLU A 54 -20.73 -19.35 -2.20
CA GLU A 54 -21.47 -19.38 -3.46
C GLU A 54 -20.72 -20.15 -4.56
N TYR A 55 -20.11 -21.29 -4.18
CA TYR A 55 -19.37 -22.18 -5.07
C TYR A 55 -20.15 -23.49 -5.23
N ASP A 56 -20.82 -23.67 -6.37
CA ASP A 56 -21.66 -24.86 -6.60
C ASP A 56 -20.84 -26.14 -6.87
N ASN A 57 -19.57 -25.99 -7.21
CA ASN A 57 -18.65 -27.04 -7.65
C ASN A 57 -17.73 -27.61 -6.55
N VAL A 58 -17.92 -27.24 -5.27
CA VAL A 58 -17.18 -27.90 -4.17
C VAL A 58 -17.69 -29.33 -4.00
N THR A 59 -16.78 -30.30 -3.96
CA THR A 59 -17.08 -31.74 -3.82
C THR A 59 -16.69 -32.26 -2.44
N ASP A 60 -17.11 -33.47 -2.08
CA ASP A 60 -16.69 -34.10 -0.82
C ASP A 60 -15.18 -34.38 -0.80
N GLU A 61 -14.57 -34.66 -1.94
CA GLU A 61 -13.12 -34.85 -2.08
C GLU A 61 -12.34 -33.59 -1.68
N HIS A 62 -12.85 -32.41 -2.03
CA HIS A 62 -12.26 -31.14 -1.60
C HIS A 62 -12.31 -30.99 -0.07
N ILE A 63 -13.40 -31.41 0.56
CA ILE A 63 -13.57 -31.37 2.01
C ILE A 63 -12.64 -32.38 2.69
N SER A 64 -12.54 -33.59 2.16
CA SER A 64 -11.62 -34.62 2.64
C SER A 64 -10.16 -34.15 2.58
N LEU A 65 -9.76 -33.47 1.51
CA LEU A 65 -8.41 -32.90 1.41
C LEU A 65 -8.19 -31.80 2.47
N CYS A 66 -9.19 -30.95 2.73
CA CYS A 66 -9.10 -29.96 3.82
C CYS A 66 -8.97 -30.63 5.19
N GLU A 67 -9.69 -31.73 5.42
CA GLU A 67 -9.58 -32.51 6.65
C GLU A 67 -8.20 -33.14 6.82
N GLU A 68 -7.65 -33.76 5.77
CA GLU A 68 -6.31 -34.33 5.76
C GLU A 68 -5.26 -33.26 6.09
N MET A 69 -5.29 -32.13 5.38
CA MET A 69 -4.35 -31.02 5.59
C MET A 69 -4.44 -30.46 7.02
N THR A 70 -5.61 -30.48 7.63
CA THR A 70 -5.83 -29.90 8.96
C THR A 70 -5.65 -30.88 10.10
N SER A 71 -5.44 -32.16 9.82
CA SER A 71 -5.24 -33.19 10.86
C SER A 71 -3.82 -33.15 11.43
N ASN A 72 -2.82 -32.77 10.62
CA ASN A 72 -1.43 -32.64 11.04
C ASN A 72 -0.81 -31.34 10.52
N PRO A 73 -1.18 -30.17 11.09
CA PRO A 73 -0.62 -28.89 10.66
C PRO A 73 0.88 -28.79 10.97
N ILE A 74 1.61 -28.06 10.12
CA ILE A 74 2.99 -27.69 10.43
C ILE A 74 2.95 -26.52 11.42
N VAL A 75 3.49 -26.72 12.63
CA VAL A 75 3.52 -25.71 13.69
C VAL A 75 4.90 -25.08 13.78
N LEU A 76 4.99 -23.77 13.66
CA LEU A 76 6.23 -23.00 13.78
C LEU A 76 6.02 -21.78 14.69
N SER A 77 7.10 -21.26 15.25
CA SER A 77 7.04 -19.95 15.92
C SER A 77 6.76 -18.85 14.90
N LEU A 78 5.99 -17.83 15.31
CA LEU A 78 5.68 -16.70 14.45
C LEU A 78 6.99 -15.98 14.04
N PRO A 79 7.23 -15.71 12.74
CA PRO A 79 8.53 -15.24 12.25
C PRO A 79 8.70 -13.72 12.47
N VAL A 80 8.77 -13.30 13.72
CA VAL A 80 9.02 -11.89 14.09
C VAL A 80 10.38 -11.45 13.53
N PRO A 81 10.51 -10.25 12.93
CA PRO A 81 11.77 -9.74 12.39
C PRO A 81 12.94 -9.87 13.34
N ASN A 82 14.11 -10.16 12.77
CA ASN A 82 15.39 -10.21 13.49
C ASN A 82 15.41 -11.23 14.64
N THR A 83 14.55 -12.26 14.58
CA THR A 83 14.57 -13.42 15.48
C THR A 83 15.08 -14.66 14.76
N GLU A 84 15.51 -15.66 15.54
CA GLU A 84 15.94 -16.97 15.03
C GLU A 84 14.82 -17.73 14.30
N HIS A 85 13.55 -17.36 14.48
CA HIS A 85 12.39 -18.03 13.90
C HIS A 85 12.20 -17.74 12.40
N VAL A 86 12.82 -16.68 11.87
CA VAL A 86 12.62 -16.24 10.48
C VAL A 86 13.14 -17.26 9.47
N LEU A 87 14.35 -17.80 9.68
CA LEU A 87 14.98 -18.71 8.73
C LEU A 87 14.29 -20.09 8.68
N PRO A 88 13.98 -20.75 9.81
CA PRO A 88 13.19 -22.00 9.81
C PRO A 88 11.82 -21.82 9.15
N PHE A 89 11.16 -20.69 9.39
CA PHE A 89 9.87 -20.39 8.76
C PHE A 89 9.98 -20.25 7.24
N ALA A 90 10.96 -19.48 6.75
CA ALA A 90 11.15 -19.26 5.32
C ALA A 90 11.53 -20.54 4.56
N ALA A 91 12.21 -21.48 5.22
CA ALA A 91 12.52 -22.79 4.64
C ALA A 91 11.27 -23.65 4.35
N VAL A 92 10.19 -23.42 5.11
CA VAL A 92 8.92 -24.17 4.96
C VAL A 92 7.91 -23.40 4.12
N ALA A 93 7.63 -22.14 4.44
CA ALA A 93 6.58 -21.33 3.82
C ALA A 93 7.04 -20.54 2.58
N GLY A 94 8.31 -20.67 2.21
CA GLY A 94 8.97 -19.96 1.12
C GLY A 94 9.53 -18.59 1.51
N PRO A 95 10.53 -18.07 0.76
CA PRO A 95 11.20 -16.81 1.06
C PRO A 95 10.31 -15.58 0.80
N GLU A 96 10.26 -14.65 1.76
CA GLU A 96 9.37 -13.47 1.77
C GLU A 96 9.42 -12.56 0.52
N ASN A 97 10.60 -12.40 -0.09
CA ASN A 97 10.84 -11.39 -1.13
C ASN A 97 10.91 -12.01 -2.53
N SER A 98 10.48 -13.27 -2.68
CA SER A 98 10.60 -13.95 -3.96
C SER A 98 9.59 -13.43 -4.98
N LYS A 99 10.12 -12.77 -6.01
CA LYS A 99 9.34 -12.46 -7.20
C LYS A 99 9.09 -13.69 -8.08
N ASP A 100 9.89 -14.73 -7.96
CA ASP A 100 9.73 -16.00 -8.68
C ASP A 100 8.52 -16.78 -8.16
N PRO A 101 7.47 -17.00 -8.98
CA PRO A 101 6.30 -17.78 -8.60
C PRO A 101 6.61 -19.20 -8.14
N ALA A 102 7.66 -19.85 -8.68
CA ALA A 102 8.01 -21.23 -8.35
C ALA A 102 8.52 -21.38 -6.90
N LYS A 103 8.96 -20.28 -6.29
CA LYS A 103 9.42 -20.24 -4.88
C LYS A 103 8.33 -19.77 -3.92
N ARG A 104 7.13 -19.47 -4.41
CA ARG A 104 6.00 -19.06 -3.57
C ARG A 104 5.20 -20.30 -3.20
N THR A 105 5.02 -20.52 -1.91
CA THR A 105 4.18 -21.59 -1.41
C THR A 105 2.78 -21.06 -1.11
N PRO A 106 1.75 -21.49 -1.86
CA PRO A 106 0.37 -21.15 -1.55
C PRO A 106 -0.13 -21.93 -0.34
N GLY A 107 -1.07 -21.36 0.41
CA GLY A 107 -1.70 -22.07 1.52
C GLY A 107 -2.53 -21.18 2.43
N CYS A 108 -3.07 -21.80 3.47
CA CYS A 108 -3.70 -21.11 4.59
C CYS A 108 -2.79 -21.16 5.82
N TYR A 109 -3.04 -20.26 6.76
CA TYR A 109 -2.33 -20.18 8.02
C TYR A 109 -3.26 -19.75 9.15
N LEU A 110 -2.94 -20.19 10.37
CA LEU A 110 -3.59 -19.76 11.60
C LEU A 110 -2.53 -19.22 12.56
N ILE A 111 -2.69 -17.99 13.02
CA ILE A 111 -1.82 -17.33 14.00
C ILE A 111 -2.49 -17.35 15.36
N LYS A 112 -1.80 -17.83 16.40
CA LYS A 112 -2.31 -17.89 17.77
C LYS A 112 -1.21 -17.69 18.82
N PRO A 113 -1.56 -17.36 20.08
CA PRO A 113 -0.62 -17.44 21.19
C PRO A 113 -0.13 -18.86 21.38
N LYS A 114 1.16 -19.01 21.68
CA LYS A 114 1.77 -20.30 22.00
C LYS A 114 1.09 -20.91 23.23
N GLY A 115 0.67 -22.17 23.12
CA GLY A 115 0.01 -22.90 24.21
C GLY A 115 -1.50 -22.65 24.35
N ASP A 116 -2.12 -21.91 23.41
CA ASP A 116 -3.59 -21.84 23.32
C ASP A 116 -4.14 -23.08 22.61
N ASP A 117 -4.51 -24.11 23.39
CA ASP A 117 -5.05 -25.38 22.87
C ASP A 117 -6.47 -25.24 22.28
N ASN A 118 -7.22 -24.22 22.71
CA ASN A 118 -8.58 -24.00 22.23
C ASN A 118 -8.63 -23.33 20.85
N MET A 119 -7.51 -22.76 20.39
CA MET A 119 -7.32 -22.11 19.09
C MET A 119 -8.36 -21.02 18.75
N SER A 120 -9.16 -20.59 19.72
CA SER A 120 -10.25 -19.62 19.50
C SER A 120 -9.73 -18.19 19.51
N ASN A 121 -8.67 -17.91 20.28
CA ASN A 121 -7.95 -16.64 20.23
C ASN A 121 -6.94 -16.63 19.09
N SER A 122 -7.45 -16.77 17.86
CA SER A 122 -6.62 -16.91 16.67
C SER A 122 -7.10 -16.05 15.51
N TYR A 123 -6.21 -15.89 14.54
CA TYR A 123 -6.48 -15.31 13.24
C TYR A 123 -6.20 -16.36 12.16
N VAL A 124 -7.16 -16.56 11.25
CA VAL A 124 -6.98 -17.40 10.06
C VAL A 124 -6.87 -16.52 8.81
N GLY A 125 -5.98 -16.88 7.91
CA GLY A 125 -5.84 -16.23 6.61
C GLY A 125 -5.30 -17.16 5.53
N GLN A 126 -5.37 -16.71 4.28
CA GLN A 126 -4.84 -17.42 3.13
C GLN A 126 -3.95 -16.54 2.24
N SER A 127 -3.06 -17.16 1.47
CA SER A 127 -2.24 -16.47 0.48
C SER A 127 -1.70 -17.43 -0.58
N VAL A 128 -1.49 -16.90 -1.78
CA VAL A 128 -0.63 -17.54 -2.80
C VAL A 128 0.86 -17.43 -2.47
N HIS A 129 1.23 -16.56 -1.53
CA HIS A 129 2.59 -16.42 -1.01
C HIS A 129 2.58 -16.34 0.51
N THR A 130 2.36 -17.51 1.15
CA THR A 130 2.21 -17.63 2.61
C THR A 130 3.40 -17.07 3.37
N GLY A 131 4.63 -17.34 2.91
CA GLY A 131 5.86 -16.82 3.52
C GLY A 131 5.88 -15.30 3.71
N ASN A 132 5.58 -14.56 2.65
CA ASN A 132 5.48 -13.10 2.69
C ASN A 132 4.33 -12.65 3.60
N ARG A 133 3.14 -13.26 3.43
CA ARG A 133 1.93 -12.81 4.09
C ARG A 133 1.97 -12.97 5.61
N VAL A 134 2.44 -14.11 6.11
CA VAL A 134 2.58 -14.34 7.56
C VAL A 134 3.61 -13.39 8.17
N LYS A 135 4.69 -13.11 7.45
CA LYS A 135 5.69 -12.15 7.93
C LYS A 135 5.15 -10.72 7.97
N ASP A 136 4.32 -10.30 7.02
CA ASP A 136 3.62 -9.01 7.10
C ASP A 136 2.76 -8.88 8.37
N HIS A 137 2.10 -9.96 8.78
CA HIS A 137 1.39 -10.02 10.07
C HIS A 137 2.37 -9.94 11.24
N ALA A 138 3.44 -10.74 11.24
CA ALA A 138 4.46 -10.76 12.30
C ALA A 138 5.17 -9.40 12.49
N ASN A 139 5.31 -8.63 11.41
CA ASN A 139 5.90 -7.29 11.41
C ASN A 139 4.95 -6.20 11.94
N GLY A 140 3.69 -6.55 12.24
CA GLY A 140 2.66 -5.57 12.59
C GLY A 140 2.26 -4.64 11.45
N LYS A 141 2.58 -4.98 10.19
CA LYS A 141 2.23 -4.16 9.02
C LYS A 141 0.75 -4.28 8.65
N ASP A 142 0.11 -5.41 8.96
CA ASP A 142 -1.33 -5.56 8.74
C ASP A 142 -2.11 -4.96 9.93
N PRO A 143 -2.87 -3.87 9.73
CA PRO A 143 -3.57 -3.19 10.81
C PRO A 143 -4.65 -4.06 11.48
N ARG A 144 -5.13 -5.12 10.80
CA ARG A 144 -6.16 -6.03 11.35
C ARG A 144 -5.59 -6.93 12.43
N THR A 145 -4.31 -7.28 12.34
CA THR A 145 -3.67 -8.21 13.29
C THR A 145 -2.57 -7.56 14.12
N ALA A 146 -2.16 -6.32 13.83
CA ALA A 146 -1.03 -5.67 14.49
C ALA A 146 -1.14 -5.70 16.03
N LYS A 147 -2.28 -5.26 16.59
CA LYS A 147 -2.53 -5.28 18.04
C LYS A 147 -2.55 -6.70 18.62
N PHE A 148 -3.11 -7.65 17.87
CA PHE A 148 -3.17 -9.04 18.27
C PHE A 148 -1.75 -9.64 18.33
N VAL A 149 -0.93 -9.39 17.30
CA VAL A 149 0.47 -9.83 17.25
C VAL A 149 1.30 -9.22 18.37
N GLU A 150 1.13 -7.92 18.63
CA GLU A 150 1.78 -7.21 19.73
C GLU A 150 1.40 -7.80 21.10
N SER A 151 0.12 -8.14 21.30
CA SER A 151 -0.37 -8.72 22.56
C SER A 151 0.24 -10.09 22.90
N MET A 152 0.78 -10.81 21.91
CA MET A 152 1.47 -12.09 22.15
C MET A 152 2.89 -11.93 22.69
N GLN A 153 3.45 -10.71 22.68
CA GLN A 153 4.78 -10.39 23.25
C GLN A 153 5.90 -11.33 22.77
N GLY A 154 5.88 -11.69 21.48
CA GLY A 154 6.86 -12.60 20.87
C GLY A 154 6.58 -14.09 21.08
N ASN A 155 5.58 -14.46 21.90
CA ASN A 155 5.15 -15.84 22.13
C ASN A 155 4.03 -16.28 21.18
N GLY A 156 4.10 -15.85 19.92
CA GLY A 156 3.15 -16.27 18.88
C GLY A 156 3.61 -17.53 18.16
N GLU A 157 2.66 -18.35 17.73
CA GLU A 157 2.88 -19.47 16.83
C GLU A 157 1.98 -19.39 15.61
N VAL A 158 2.39 -20.08 14.55
CA VAL A 158 1.67 -20.19 13.30
C VAL A 158 1.53 -21.64 12.89
N LEU A 159 0.29 -22.04 12.62
CA LEU A 159 -0.07 -23.31 12.02
C LEU A 159 -0.17 -23.08 10.51
N LEU A 160 0.51 -23.91 9.73
CA LEU A 160 0.57 -23.79 8.27
C LEU A 160 -0.14 -24.97 7.60
N PHE A 161 -1.00 -24.63 6.65
CA PHE A 161 -1.76 -25.56 5.80
C PHE A 161 -1.36 -25.30 4.35
N LEU A 162 -0.19 -25.82 3.97
CA LEU A 162 0.48 -25.47 2.72
C LEU A 162 0.07 -26.38 1.57
N LEU A 163 -0.16 -25.78 0.41
CA LEU A 163 -0.35 -26.48 -0.86
C LEU A 163 1.03 -26.73 -1.48
N SER A 164 1.73 -27.74 -0.93
CA SER A 164 3.00 -28.21 -1.47
C SER A 164 2.82 -28.79 -2.89
N PRO A 165 3.90 -28.97 -3.67
CA PRO A 165 3.80 -29.63 -4.98
C PRO A 165 3.08 -30.98 -4.95
N GLU A 166 3.27 -31.74 -3.86
CA GLU A 166 2.57 -33.01 -3.66
C GLU A 166 1.06 -32.80 -3.47
N VAL A 167 0.63 -31.86 -2.62
CA VAL A 167 -0.79 -31.58 -2.41
C VAL A 167 -1.44 -31.02 -3.67
N LEU A 168 -0.75 -30.13 -4.38
CA LEU A 168 -1.20 -29.58 -5.66
C LEU A 168 -1.45 -30.67 -6.71
N SER A 169 -0.64 -31.73 -6.72
CA SER A 169 -0.83 -32.87 -7.63
C SER A 169 -2.06 -33.72 -7.31
N LYS A 170 -2.59 -33.63 -6.09
CA LYS A 170 -3.78 -34.35 -5.59
C LYS A 170 -5.02 -33.47 -5.52
N LEU A 171 -4.94 -32.21 -5.98
CA LEU A 171 -6.04 -31.27 -5.89
C LEU A 171 -7.22 -31.80 -6.73
N PRO A 172 -8.41 -31.98 -6.15
CA PRO A 172 -9.56 -32.45 -6.92
C PRO A 172 -9.91 -31.47 -8.05
N GLU A 173 -10.44 -32.01 -9.15
CA GLU A 173 -10.82 -31.20 -10.29
C GLU A 173 -12.03 -30.29 -9.97
N GLY A 174 -12.17 -29.21 -10.75
CA GLY A 174 -13.34 -28.33 -10.70
C GLY A 174 -13.12 -27.01 -9.97
N LEU A 175 -12.11 -26.89 -9.09
CA LEU A 175 -11.73 -25.61 -8.46
C LEU A 175 -10.38 -25.10 -8.96
N THR A 176 -10.28 -23.79 -9.19
CA THR A 176 -8.98 -23.12 -9.32
C THR A 176 -8.25 -23.11 -7.98
N LEU A 177 -6.92 -22.95 -8.01
CA LEU A 177 -6.09 -22.80 -6.81
C LEU A 177 -6.65 -21.75 -5.84
N THR A 178 -7.03 -20.58 -6.36
CA THR A 178 -7.59 -19.49 -5.56
C THR A 178 -8.93 -19.87 -4.93
N GLN A 179 -9.81 -20.56 -5.67
CA GLN A 179 -11.07 -21.04 -5.12
C GLN A 179 -10.84 -22.09 -4.03
N PHE A 180 -9.89 -23.01 -4.23
CA PHE A 180 -9.56 -24.00 -3.20
C PHE A 180 -8.99 -23.34 -1.95
N LEU A 181 -8.15 -22.30 -2.08
CA LEU A 181 -7.69 -21.53 -0.93
C LEU A 181 -8.84 -20.89 -0.14
N CYS A 182 -9.88 -20.39 -0.83
CA CYS A 182 -11.08 -19.90 -0.15
C CYS A 182 -11.84 -21.04 0.56
N VAL A 183 -11.95 -22.21 -0.08
CA VAL A 183 -12.59 -23.40 0.52
C VAL A 183 -11.83 -23.82 1.78
N LEU A 184 -10.50 -23.89 1.74
CA LEU A 184 -9.66 -24.22 2.88
C LEU A 184 -9.76 -23.16 3.99
N GLU A 185 -9.69 -21.87 3.67
CA GLU A 185 -9.87 -20.78 4.65
C GLU A 185 -11.25 -20.85 5.33
N GLN A 186 -12.31 -21.11 4.56
CA GLN A 186 -13.67 -21.25 5.09
C GLN A 186 -13.81 -22.50 5.97
N TYR A 187 -13.19 -23.61 5.57
CA TYR A 187 -13.10 -24.83 6.38
C TYR A 187 -12.44 -24.54 7.73
N LEU A 188 -11.33 -23.80 7.73
CA LEU A 188 -10.60 -23.38 8.93
C LEU A 188 -11.43 -22.46 9.84
N PHE A 189 -12.22 -21.54 9.28
CA PHE A 189 -13.16 -20.73 10.07
C PHE A 189 -14.15 -21.62 10.85
N PHE A 190 -14.75 -22.61 10.18
CA PHE A 190 -15.71 -23.50 10.85
C PHE A 190 -15.06 -24.47 11.83
N LYS A 191 -13.84 -24.95 11.53
CA LYS A 191 -13.09 -25.88 12.40
C LYS A 191 -12.56 -25.19 13.66
N TYR A 192 -11.88 -24.06 13.51
CA TYR A 192 -11.13 -23.41 14.60
C TYR A 192 -11.83 -22.21 15.23
N ARG A 193 -12.85 -21.65 14.58
CA ARG A 193 -13.68 -20.54 15.10
C ARG A 193 -12.84 -19.35 15.60
N PRO A 194 -11.97 -18.78 14.75
CA PRO A 194 -11.08 -17.70 15.15
C PRO A 194 -11.88 -16.46 15.59
N CYS A 195 -11.42 -15.74 16.63
CA CYS A 195 -12.10 -14.53 17.10
C CYS A 195 -11.52 -13.22 16.57
N ILE A 196 -10.30 -13.25 15.98
CA ILE A 196 -9.60 -12.06 15.50
C ILE A 196 -10.07 -11.64 14.09
N ASN A 197 -10.61 -12.58 13.31
CA ASN A 197 -11.13 -12.29 11.98
C ASN A 197 -12.33 -11.33 12.06
N ALA A 198 -12.26 -10.23 11.31
CA ALA A 198 -13.37 -9.27 11.22
C ALA A 198 -14.55 -9.80 10.37
N ALA A 199 -14.31 -10.81 9.54
CA ALA A 199 -15.32 -11.45 8.70
C ALA A 199 -15.01 -12.94 8.52
N PHE A 200 -16.07 -13.71 8.31
CA PHE A 200 -16.08 -15.17 8.32
C PHE A 200 -16.57 -15.79 7.01
N VAL A 201 -16.54 -14.99 5.94
CA VAL A 201 -16.69 -15.46 4.56
C VAL A 201 -15.34 -15.31 3.90
N ALA A 202 -14.70 -16.44 3.59
CA ALA A 202 -13.43 -16.45 2.89
C ALA A 202 -13.59 -15.79 1.52
N LYS A 203 -12.57 -15.05 1.10
CA LYS A 203 -12.54 -14.39 -0.20
C LYS A 203 -11.21 -14.65 -0.86
N PRO A 204 -11.15 -14.62 -2.21
CA PRO A 204 -9.89 -14.51 -2.90
C PRO A 204 -9.13 -13.34 -2.28
N GLY A 205 -8.00 -13.61 -1.61
CA GLY A 205 -7.09 -12.55 -1.20
C GLY A 205 -6.82 -11.76 -2.47
N ILE A 206 -7.08 -10.43 -2.45
CA ILE A 206 -6.99 -9.59 -3.64
C ILE A 206 -5.66 -9.96 -4.31
N PRO A 207 -5.68 -10.62 -5.48
CA PRO A 207 -4.45 -10.98 -6.13
C PRO A 207 -3.80 -9.65 -6.45
N TRP A 208 -2.65 -9.37 -5.82
CA TRP A 208 -1.87 -8.16 -6.09
C TRP A 208 -1.21 -8.31 -7.45
N THR A 209 -2.01 -8.44 -8.52
CA THR A 209 -1.55 -8.16 -9.88
C THR A 209 -1.32 -6.66 -9.98
N GLU A 210 -0.43 -6.21 -10.87
CA GLU A 210 -0.22 -4.76 -11.07
C GLU A 210 -1.53 -4.06 -11.40
N GLN A 211 -2.41 -4.72 -12.18
CA GLN A 211 -3.73 -4.24 -12.55
C GLN A 211 -4.70 -4.14 -11.36
N ALA A 212 -4.77 -5.17 -10.50
CA ALA A 212 -5.61 -5.13 -9.30
C ALA A 212 -5.06 -4.18 -8.23
N THR A 213 -3.73 -4.01 -8.17
CA THR A 213 -3.06 -3.01 -7.34
C THR A 213 -3.36 -1.60 -7.85
N ALA A 214 -3.39 -1.39 -9.18
CA ALA A 214 -3.78 -0.13 -9.79
C ALA A 214 -5.26 0.18 -9.54
N GLN A 215 -6.16 -0.80 -9.69
CA GLN A 215 -7.58 -0.64 -9.38
C GLN A 215 -7.84 -0.39 -7.90
N HIS A 216 -7.13 -1.09 -7.00
CA HIS A 216 -7.21 -0.85 -5.56
C HIS A 216 -6.63 0.51 -5.18
N ARG A 217 -5.50 0.93 -5.79
CA ARG A 217 -4.94 2.28 -5.65
C ARG A 217 -5.93 3.34 -6.14
N ALA A 218 -6.60 3.15 -7.27
CA ALA A 218 -7.65 4.05 -7.75
C ALA A 218 -8.86 4.11 -6.81
N ALA A 219 -9.20 3.00 -6.15
CA ALA A 219 -10.35 2.93 -5.24
C ALA A 219 -10.07 3.42 -3.80
N THR A 220 -8.80 3.43 -3.35
CA THR A 220 -8.43 3.70 -1.95
C THR A 220 -7.33 4.74 -1.78
N GLY A 221 -6.62 5.07 -2.85
CA GLY A 221 -5.60 6.09 -2.87
C GLY A 221 -6.21 7.48 -2.88
N GLU A 222 -5.51 8.42 -2.25
CA GLU A 222 -5.78 9.84 -2.46
C GLU A 222 -5.19 10.21 -3.84
N PRO A 223 -6.02 10.61 -4.82
CA PRO A 223 -5.52 10.99 -6.13
C PRO A 223 -4.59 12.20 -6.02
N VAL A 224 -3.60 12.25 -6.90
CA VAL A 224 -2.67 13.38 -7.03
C VAL A 224 -2.80 13.95 -8.43
N TYR A 225 -3.22 15.20 -8.49
CA TYR A 225 -3.39 15.97 -9.71
C TYR A 225 -2.06 16.62 -10.08
N ILE A 226 -1.61 16.40 -11.31
CA ILE A 226 -0.33 16.87 -11.84
C ILE A 226 -0.63 17.94 -12.87
N TYR A 227 -0.16 19.16 -12.61
CA TYR A 227 -0.31 20.31 -13.48
C TYR A 227 1.03 20.70 -14.09
N ARG A 228 1.01 21.19 -15.34
CA ARG A 228 2.14 21.90 -15.92
C ARG A 228 1.88 23.40 -15.92
N SER A 229 2.93 24.19 -15.68
CA SER A 229 2.90 25.63 -15.91
C SER A 229 2.98 25.89 -17.41
N ILE A 230 2.08 26.73 -17.91
CA ILE A 230 2.15 27.32 -19.25
C ILE A 230 2.58 28.78 -19.07
N GLU A 231 3.60 29.21 -19.80
CA GLU A 231 3.89 30.63 -19.94
C GLU A 231 2.87 31.24 -20.90
N SER A 232 1.98 32.07 -20.36
CA SER A 232 1.07 32.94 -21.11
C SER A 232 1.48 34.38 -20.85
N ASP A 233 1.31 35.24 -21.86
CA ASP A 233 1.75 36.64 -21.87
C ASP A 233 1.12 37.51 -20.76
N GLN A 234 0.13 37.01 -20.02
CA GLN A 234 -0.59 37.78 -18.99
C GLN A 234 -0.72 37.10 -17.61
N ALA A 235 -0.43 35.80 -17.46
CA ALA A 235 -0.33 35.11 -16.17
C ALA A 235 0.27 33.70 -16.36
N SER A 236 0.91 33.15 -15.32
CA SER A 236 1.25 31.72 -15.31
C SER A 236 -0.03 30.90 -15.16
N GLU A 237 -0.47 30.25 -16.22
CA GLU A 237 -1.63 29.36 -16.20
C GLU A 237 -1.21 27.92 -15.88
N LEU A 238 -2.04 27.20 -15.13
CA LEU A 238 -1.83 25.80 -14.76
C LEU A 238 -2.76 24.91 -15.58
N GLU A 239 -2.19 23.94 -16.29
CA GLU A 239 -2.94 22.97 -17.06
C GLU A 239 -2.83 21.59 -16.44
N LEU A 240 -3.96 20.93 -16.19
CA LEU A 240 -4.00 19.55 -15.71
C LEU A 240 -3.48 18.62 -16.81
N VAL A 241 -2.33 17.99 -16.57
CA VAL A 241 -1.72 17.09 -17.54
C VAL A 241 -2.04 15.63 -17.24
N TYR A 242 -2.15 15.26 -15.96
CA TYR A 242 -2.40 13.88 -15.57
C TYR A 242 -2.97 13.80 -14.15
N THR A 243 -3.78 12.78 -13.89
CA THR A 243 -4.26 12.44 -12.54
C THR A 243 -3.73 11.06 -12.19
N ALA A 244 -2.88 11.00 -11.17
CA ALA A 244 -2.34 9.75 -10.66
C ALA A 244 -3.21 9.24 -9.50
N ASP A 245 -3.45 7.94 -9.46
CA ASP A 245 -4.33 7.30 -8.47
C ASP A 245 -3.82 7.37 -7.02
N SER A 246 -2.53 7.64 -6.84
CA SER A 246 -1.93 7.76 -5.51
C SER A 246 -0.55 8.43 -5.55
N MET A 247 -0.08 8.86 -4.38
CA MET A 247 1.32 9.29 -4.19
C MET A 247 2.34 8.21 -4.63
N GLY A 248 2.00 6.92 -4.49
CA GLY A 248 2.85 5.82 -4.93
C GLY A 248 2.95 5.74 -6.46
N HIS A 249 1.83 5.94 -7.15
CA HIS A 249 1.80 6.01 -8.61
C HIS A 249 2.64 7.19 -9.13
N VAL A 250 2.55 8.37 -8.51
CA VAL A 250 3.44 9.51 -8.86
C VAL A 250 4.92 9.17 -8.63
N SER A 251 5.24 8.42 -7.58
CA SER A 251 6.62 8.01 -7.25
C SER A 251 7.20 7.11 -8.35
N GLU A 252 6.40 6.19 -8.87
CA GLU A 252 6.74 5.32 -10.01
C GLU A 252 6.97 6.16 -11.28
N LEU A 253 6.03 7.04 -11.64
CA LEU A 253 6.10 7.89 -12.83
C LEU A 253 7.34 8.82 -12.80
N PHE A 254 7.67 9.36 -11.62
CA PHE A 254 8.78 10.28 -11.44
C PHE A 254 10.09 9.57 -11.05
N GLY A 255 10.10 8.25 -10.86
CA GLY A 255 11.29 7.48 -10.47
C GLY A 255 11.94 7.97 -9.17
N TYR A 256 11.14 8.38 -8.18
CA TYR A 256 11.58 8.82 -6.86
C TYR A 256 10.87 8.03 -5.77
N GLU A 257 11.38 8.06 -4.54
CA GLU A 257 10.69 7.46 -3.40
C GLU A 257 9.45 8.26 -2.97
N ARG A 258 8.47 7.60 -2.33
CA ARG A 258 7.24 8.25 -1.84
C ARG A 258 7.47 9.40 -0.87
N THR A 259 8.58 9.38 -0.14
CA THR A 259 9.01 10.45 0.78
C THR A 259 9.33 11.76 0.04
N TRP A 260 9.79 11.68 -1.21
CA TRP A 260 10.09 12.85 -2.04
C TRP A 260 8.83 13.66 -2.32
N LEU A 261 7.76 13.04 -2.82
CA LEU A 261 6.53 13.75 -3.16
C LEU A 261 5.90 14.40 -1.92
N LYS A 262 5.91 13.71 -0.77
CA LYS A 262 5.47 14.30 0.51
C LYS A 262 6.21 15.60 0.83
N ASN A 263 7.52 15.62 0.61
CA ASN A 263 8.35 16.80 0.85
C ASN A 263 8.10 17.92 -0.18
N VAL A 264 7.85 17.57 -1.45
CA VAL A 264 7.48 18.54 -2.48
C VAL A 264 6.15 19.20 -2.15
N MET A 265 5.11 18.41 -1.83
CA MET A 265 3.79 18.92 -1.46
C MET A 265 3.84 19.77 -0.19
N LYS A 266 4.63 19.37 0.82
CA LYS A 266 4.85 20.17 2.04
C LYS A 266 5.52 21.53 1.77
N ARG A 267 6.29 21.64 0.68
CA ARG A 267 6.98 22.87 0.27
C ARG A 267 6.20 23.68 -0.77
N GLY A 268 4.89 23.47 -0.85
CA GLY A 268 4.01 24.20 -1.76
C GLY A 268 3.79 23.53 -3.11
N GLY A 269 4.05 22.23 -3.25
CA GLY A 269 3.60 21.43 -4.40
C GLY A 269 4.40 21.58 -5.68
N TRP A 270 5.35 22.53 -5.76
CA TRP A 270 6.11 22.80 -6.98
C TRP A 270 7.36 21.92 -7.12
N TYR A 271 7.50 21.34 -8.31
CA TYR A 271 8.70 20.65 -8.76
C TYR A 271 9.30 21.34 -9.99
N ARG A 272 10.57 21.75 -9.84
CA ARG A 272 11.35 22.44 -10.89
C ARG A 272 10.68 23.68 -11.49
N GLN A 273 9.73 24.32 -10.78
CA GLN A 273 8.94 25.48 -11.23
C GLN A 273 8.10 25.23 -12.51
N SER A 274 7.98 23.98 -12.94
CA SER A 274 7.28 23.61 -14.18
C SER A 274 6.13 22.67 -13.91
N VAL A 275 6.21 21.87 -12.83
CA VAL A 275 5.17 20.91 -12.45
C VAL A 275 4.64 21.25 -11.07
N PHE A 276 3.32 21.26 -10.92
CA PHE A 276 2.65 21.47 -9.65
C PHE A 276 1.82 20.24 -9.28
N PHE A 277 1.93 19.81 -8.03
CA PHE A 277 1.18 18.68 -7.47
C PHE A 277 0.11 19.16 -6.49
N SER A 278 -1.12 18.69 -6.68
CA SER A 278 -2.23 18.94 -5.76
C SER A 278 -2.93 17.65 -5.35
N LYS A 279 -3.52 17.65 -4.14
CA LYS A 279 -4.45 16.60 -3.67
C LYS A 279 -5.90 16.88 -4.01
N VAL A 280 -6.20 18.12 -4.43
CA VAL A 280 -7.53 18.61 -4.76
C VAL A 280 -7.47 19.18 -6.18
N PRO A 281 -8.45 18.90 -7.05
CA PRO A 281 -8.47 19.49 -8.37
C PRO A 281 -8.57 21.03 -8.24
N LEU A 282 -7.73 21.75 -8.97
CA LEU A 282 -7.81 23.22 -9.08
C LEU A 282 -8.96 23.66 -9.99
N ASP A 283 -9.38 22.79 -10.91
CA ASP A 283 -10.56 22.95 -11.76
C ASP A 283 -11.17 21.55 -11.97
N GLU A 284 -12.44 21.39 -11.61
CA GLU A 284 -13.18 20.12 -11.67
C GLU A 284 -13.73 19.81 -13.08
N THR A 285 -13.63 20.76 -14.02
CA THR A 285 -14.22 20.66 -15.36
C THR A 285 -13.22 20.21 -16.44
N ILE A 286 -11.94 20.11 -16.10
CA ILE A 286 -10.86 19.81 -17.05
C ILE A 286 -10.49 18.33 -16.99
N ASP A 287 -10.63 17.63 -18.12
CA ASP A 287 -10.17 16.25 -18.28
C ASP A 287 -8.65 16.18 -18.50
N CYS A 288 -8.04 15.07 -18.05
CA CYS A 288 -6.61 14.79 -18.24
C CYS A 288 -6.21 14.85 -19.72
N ARG A 289 -5.16 15.61 -20.04
CA ARG A 289 -4.72 15.81 -21.43
C ARG A 289 -3.62 14.87 -21.91
N MET A 290 -2.87 14.24 -21.03
CA MET A 290 -1.76 13.33 -21.41
C MET A 290 -2.08 11.87 -21.11
N SER A 291 -1.59 10.97 -21.97
CA SER A 291 -1.48 9.56 -21.62
C SER A 291 -0.35 9.33 -20.61
N GLN A 292 -0.30 8.15 -19.98
CA GLN A 292 0.80 7.80 -19.07
C GLN A 292 2.16 7.79 -19.80
N GLU A 293 2.19 7.33 -21.04
CA GLU A 293 3.41 7.28 -21.85
C GLU A 293 3.92 8.69 -22.15
N ASP A 294 3.04 9.62 -22.50
CA ASP A 294 3.39 11.02 -22.78
C ASP A 294 3.87 11.73 -21.51
N LEU A 295 3.26 11.44 -20.36
CA LEU A 295 3.74 11.96 -19.08
C LEU A 295 5.15 11.45 -18.77
N CYS A 296 5.44 10.16 -18.99
CA CYS A 296 6.78 9.61 -18.77
C CYS A 296 7.84 10.29 -19.66
N LYS A 297 7.51 10.56 -20.93
CA LYS A 297 8.37 11.32 -21.85
C LYS A 297 8.60 12.74 -21.32
N TYR A 298 7.54 13.44 -20.94
CA TYR A 298 7.61 14.78 -20.36
C TYR A 298 8.45 14.83 -19.07
N VAL A 299 8.32 13.83 -18.20
CA VAL A 299 9.11 13.71 -16.98
C VAL A 299 10.59 13.48 -17.28
N ALA A 300 10.91 12.68 -18.31
CA ALA A 300 12.29 12.45 -18.74
C ALA A 300 12.93 13.75 -19.27
N GLU A 301 12.20 14.52 -20.07
CA GLU A 301 12.62 15.85 -20.54
C GLU A 301 12.82 16.83 -19.36
N LEU A 302 11.89 16.86 -18.40
CA LEU A 302 12.00 17.66 -17.18
C LEU A 302 13.25 17.34 -16.35
N LYS A 303 13.66 16.07 -16.32
CA LYS A 303 14.86 15.60 -15.62
C LYS A 303 16.14 15.94 -16.36
N SER A 304 16.12 15.97 -17.70
CA SER A 304 17.27 16.33 -18.52
C SER A 304 17.57 17.82 -18.48
N LEU A 305 16.56 18.66 -18.21
CA LEU A 305 16.78 20.08 -17.91
C LEU A 305 17.72 20.21 -16.70
N PRO A 306 18.69 21.14 -16.72
CA PRO A 306 19.47 21.46 -15.54
C PRO A 306 18.52 21.80 -14.40
N GLN A 307 18.68 21.14 -13.25
CA GLN A 307 17.91 21.52 -12.08
C GLN A 307 18.28 22.96 -11.76
N ARG A 308 17.35 23.90 -11.98
CA ARG A 308 17.41 25.22 -11.33
C ARG A 308 17.40 24.90 -9.84
N THR A 309 18.58 24.82 -9.26
CA THR A 309 18.76 24.74 -7.82
C THR A 309 18.01 25.94 -7.28
N GLY A 310 16.87 25.67 -6.64
CA GLY A 310 15.94 26.69 -6.21
C GLY A 310 16.69 27.82 -5.54
N GLY A 311 16.36 29.05 -5.96
CA GLY A 311 16.94 30.33 -5.55
C GLY A 311 18.02 30.20 -4.50
N ASN A 312 19.27 30.16 -4.98
CA ASN A 312 20.43 30.77 -4.34
C ASN A 312 20.02 31.57 -3.10
N MET A 313 20.03 30.95 -1.91
CA MET A 313 19.72 31.64 -0.66
C MET A 313 20.75 32.75 -0.54
N ALA A 314 20.32 33.99 -0.80
CA ALA A 314 21.19 35.12 -0.72
C ALA A 314 21.64 35.26 0.74
N VAL A 315 22.96 35.25 0.95
CA VAL A 315 23.55 35.42 2.28
C VAL A 315 23.97 36.85 2.38
N CYS A 316 23.37 37.57 3.32
CA CYS A 316 23.74 38.91 3.68
C CYS A 316 24.69 38.85 4.87
N VAL A 317 25.89 39.38 4.70
CA VAL A 317 26.91 39.48 5.76
C VAL A 317 27.11 40.95 6.06
N LEU A 318 26.80 41.34 7.30
CA LEU A 318 27.06 42.66 7.85
C LEU A 318 28.34 42.60 8.69
N ASP A 319 29.31 43.45 8.35
CA ASP A 319 30.44 43.74 9.22
C ASP A 319 30.03 44.83 10.22
N ILE A 320 29.92 44.49 11.51
CA ILE A 320 29.41 45.44 12.51
C ILE A 320 30.41 46.57 12.82
N THR A 321 31.69 46.39 12.50
CA THR A 321 32.74 47.39 12.75
C THR A 321 32.74 48.45 11.67
N THR A 322 32.55 48.05 10.40
CA THR A 322 32.55 48.98 9.25
C THR A 322 31.16 49.38 8.78
N GLN A 323 30.11 48.72 9.29
CA GLN A 323 28.72 48.85 8.85
C GLN A 323 28.50 48.51 7.36
N VAL A 324 29.48 47.87 6.72
CA VAL A 324 29.38 47.45 5.32
C VAL A 324 28.60 46.14 5.23
N THR A 325 27.63 46.13 4.32
CA THR A 325 26.79 44.97 4.04
C THR A 325 27.10 44.42 2.66
N VAL A 326 27.44 43.13 2.58
CA VAL A 326 27.68 42.43 1.31
C VAL A 326 26.67 41.30 1.16
N THR A 327 26.03 41.22 -0.01
CA THR A 327 25.09 40.15 -0.33
C THR A 327 25.72 39.19 -1.34
N TYR A 328 25.88 37.94 -0.93
CA TYR A 328 26.36 36.86 -1.79
C TYR A 328 25.17 36.07 -2.33
N ARG A 329 25.28 35.58 -3.56
CA ARG A 329 24.20 34.84 -4.22
C ARG A 329 24.01 33.47 -3.58
N SER A 330 25.02 32.91 -2.93
CA SER A 330 24.88 31.62 -2.23
C SER A 330 25.76 31.51 -0.99
N LYS A 331 25.46 30.52 -0.13
CA LYS A 331 26.34 30.16 0.99
C LYS A 331 27.74 29.72 0.54
N ASN A 332 27.84 29.09 -0.63
CA ASN A 332 29.13 28.62 -1.16
C ASN A 332 29.98 29.78 -1.69
N GLU A 333 29.34 30.83 -2.21
CA GLU A 333 30.01 32.06 -2.62
C GLU A 333 30.48 32.84 -1.39
N ALA A 334 29.63 32.99 -0.37
CA ALA A 334 30.01 33.60 0.90
C ALA A 334 31.16 32.85 1.59
N ALA A 335 31.09 31.50 1.62
CA ALA A 335 32.13 30.63 2.18
C ALA A 335 33.50 30.85 1.51
N ARG A 336 33.53 30.94 0.17
CA ARG A 336 34.75 31.20 -0.59
C ARG A 336 35.29 32.61 -0.35
N ALA A 337 34.42 33.62 -0.32
CA ALA A 337 34.83 35.01 -0.10
C ALA A 337 35.35 35.27 1.33
N MET A 338 34.85 34.51 2.31
CA MET A 338 35.22 34.64 3.73
C MET A 338 36.23 33.60 4.21
N ASP A 339 36.64 32.68 3.34
CA ASP A 339 37.52 31.55 3.61
C ASP A 339 37.07 30.74 4.85
N CYS A 340 35.89 30.12 4.75
CA CYS A 340 35.30 29.34 5.83
C CYS A 340 34.37 28.22 5.35
N ASP A 341 33.98 27.32 6.26
CA ASP A 341 33.04 26.25 5.96
C ASP A 341 31.60 26.75 5.76
N VAL A 342 30.89 26.13 4.82
CA VAL A 342 29.47 26.42 4.50
C VAL A 342 28.55 26.24 5.73
N GLY A 343 28.93 25.40 6.70
CA GLY A 343 28.19 25.16 7.94
C GLY A 343 28.06 26.41 8.84
N VAL A 344 28.99 27.36 8.73
CA VAL A 344 28.99 28.63 9.49
C VAL A 344 27.70 29.42 9.26
N PHE A 345 27.19 29.42 8.03
CA PHE A 345 25.97 30.13 7.62
C PHE A 345 24.66 29.45 8.06
N LYS A 346 24.75 28.29 8.75
CA LYS A 346 23.63 27.67 9.47
C LYS A 346 23.72 27.93 10.97
N ASN A 347 24.92 27.82 11.55
CA ASN A 347 25.13 27.79 13.00
C ASN A 347 25.23 29.17 13.65
N ASN A 348 25.64 30.21 12.91
CA ASN A 348 25.85 31.56 13.44
C ASN A 348 24.75 32.56 13.06
N ARG A 349 23.51 32.12 12.90
CA ARG A 349 22.37 33.03 12.60
C ARG A 349 21.96 33.92 13.78
N LYS A 350 22.33 33.54 15.00
CA LYS A 350 21.98 34.26 16.25
C LYS A 350 23.20 34.83 16.98
N ASN A 351 24.41 34.49 16.52
CA ASN A 351 25.69 34.87 17.14
C ASN A 351 26.61 35.48 16.09
N LEU A 352 27.53 36.34 16.50
CA LEU A 352 28.51 36.94 15.58
C LEU A 352 29.55 35.91 15.16
N PHE A 353 29.71 35.71 13.84
CA PHE A 353 30.81 34.93 13.30
C PHE A 353 32.12 35.72 13.43
N ARG A 354 33.17 35.08 13.97
CA ARG A 354 34.46 35.70 14.34
C ARG A 354 34.31 36.95 15.23
N GLY A 355 33.22 37.07 16.00
CA GLY A 355 32.94 38.22 16.86
C GLY A 355 32.66 39.53 16.12
N LYS A 356 32.53 39.51 14.78
CA LYS A 356 32.43 40.72 13.94
C LYS A 356 31.30 40.68 12.91
N TYR A 357 30.99 39.50 12.39
CA TYR A 357 30.08 39.37 11.24
C TYR A 357 28.70 38.88 11.67
N LEU A 358 27.66 39.66 11.38
CA LEU A 358 26.27 39.25 11.53
C LEU A 358 25.78 38.64 10.22
N ILE A 359 25.33 37.38 10.27
CA ILE A 359 24.90 36.62 9.09
C ILE A 359 23.38 36.53 9.08
N THR A 360 22.76 37.14 8.06
CA THR A 360 21.32 37.00 7.81
C THR A 360 21.09 36.26 6.49
N VAL A 361 20.24 35.24 6.54
CA VAL A 361 19.84 34.51 5.34
C VAL A 361 18.56 35.15 4.83
N LYS A 362 18.63 35.85 3.69
CA LYS A 362 17.43 36.30 2.98
C LYS A 362 16.90 35.10 2.18
N LEU A 363 15.69 34.66 2.53
CA LEU A 363 14.90 33.89 1.57
C LEU A 363 14.60 34.83 0.40
N PRO A 364 14.64 34.36 -0.85
CA PRO A 364 14.13 35.17 -1.96
C PRO A 364 12.70 35.55 -1.60
N ASN A 365 12.41 36.85 -1.68
CA ASN A 365 11.05 37.35 -1.58
C ASN A 365 10.18 36.55 -2.57
N VAL A 366 8.99 36.18 -2.11
CA VAL A 366 7.92 35.58 -2.93
C VAL A 366 7.73 36.39 -4.19
#